data_AF-A0A2V7P7K6-F1
#
_entry.id   AF-A0A2V7P7K6-F1
#
_cell.length_a   1.000
_cell.length_b   1.000
_cell.length_c   1.000
_cell.angle_alpha   90.00
_cell.angle_beta   90.00
_cell.angle_gamma   90.00
#
_symmetry.space_group_name_H-M   'P 1'
#
loop_
_entity.id
_entity.type
_entity.pdbx_description
1 polymer ?
#
loop_
_entity_poly.entity_id
_entity_poly.type
_entity_poly.pdbx_seq_one_letter_code
_entity_poly.pdbx_strand_id
1 'polypeptide(L)' 'MTVPEVRELFAYNAWANRKFFPVLAALPAEPYFRDLKSSHGGIHGTLCHIVWAEELWLNRWLQQPNPAVPQGMRPWP' A
#
# COMPACT_ATOMS: atom_id res chain seq x y z
N MET A 1 10.28 2.44 20.01
CA MET A 1 9.08 1.75 19.53
C MET A 1 8.65 0.75 20.58
N THR A 2 7.56 1.04 21.29
CA THR A 2 6.96 0.19 22.32
C THR A 2 5.81 -0.63 21.72
N VAL A 3 5.37 -1.69 22.40
CA VAL A 3 4.21 -2.48 21.93
C VAL A 3 2.94 -1.62 21.79
N PRO A 4 2.61 -0.70 22.71
CA PRO A 4 1.50 0.24 22.52
C PRO A 4 1.62 1.10 21.26
N GLU A 5 2.81 1.66 20.99
CA GLU A 5 3.04 2.49 19.79
C GLU A 5 2.82 1.68 18.51
N VAL A 6 3.28 0.43 18.45
CA VAL A 6 3.02 -0.45 17.29
C VAL A 6 1.52 -0.67 17.11
N ARG A 7 0.79 -0.98 18.18
CA ARG A 7 -0.67 -1.22 18.11
C ARG A 7 -1.43 0.02 17.63
N GLU A 8 -1.01 1.21 18.05
CA GLU A 8 -1.57 2.47 17.60
C GLU A 8 -1.35 2.67 16.09
N LEU A 9 -0.14 2.44 15.60
CA LEU A 9 0.17 2.56 14.16
C LEU A 9 -0.65 1.57 13.31
N PHE A 10 -0.83 0.32 13.77
CA PHE A 10 -1.69 -0.65 13.07
C PHE A 10 -3.17 -0.24 13.09
N ALA A 11 -3.67 0.30 14.21
CA ALA A 11 -5.03 0.81 14.29
C ALA A 11 -5.24 2.01 13.36
N TYR A 12 -4.26 2.91 13.29
CA TYR A 12 -4.25 4.03 12.36
C TYR A 12 -4.26 3.56 10.91
N ASN A 13 -3.41 2.59 10.54
CA ASN A 13 -3.40 2.03 9.19
C ASN A 13 -4.77 1.47 8.79
N ALA A 14 -5.40 0.71 9.69
CA ALA A 14 -6.74 0.17 9.47
C ALA A 14 -7.81 1.26 9.33
N TRP A 15 -7.72 2.35 10.11
CA TRP A 15 -8.59 3.52 9.96
C TRP A 15 -8.38 4.23 8.62
N ALA A 16 -7.13 4.44 8.21
CA ALA A 16 -6.78 5.11 6.97
C ALA A 16 -7.34 4.31 5.78
N ASN A 17 -7.11 3.00 5.73
CA ASN A 17 -7.64 2.10 4.71
C ASN A 17 -9.16 2.24 4.58
N ARG A 18 -9.89 2.18 5.71
CA ARG A 18 -11.36 2.35 5.70
C ARG A 18 -11.81 3.71 5.18
N LYS A 19 -10.98 4.75 5.31
CA LYS A 19 -11.30 6.10 4.87
C LYS A 19 -11.07 6.32 3.37
N PHE A 20 -9.93 5.86 2.83
CA PHE A 20 -9.58 6.17 1.45
C PHE A 20 -10.06 5.12 0.43
N PHE A 21 -10.16 3.84 0.77
CA PHE A 21 -10.58 2.81 -0.20
C PHE A 21 -11.97 3.06 -0.81
N PRO A 22 -13.00 3.51 -0.06
CA PRO A 22 -14.30 3.84 -0.66
C PRO A 22 -14.22 4.97 -1.68
N VAL A 23 -13.35 5.97 -1.43
CA VAL A 23 -13.13 7.09 -2.35
C VAL A 23 -12.40 6.62 -3.61
N LEU A 24 -11.38 5.78 -3.46
CA LEU A 24 -10.66 5.21 -4.60
C LEU A 24 -11.54 4.31 -5.46
N ALA A 25 -12.45 3.54 -4.84
CA ALA A 25 -13.37 2.66 -5.56
C ALA A 25 -14.35 3.44 -6.45
N ALA A 26 -14.67 4.69 -6.08
CA ALA A 26 -15.52 5.58 -6.87
C ALA A 26 -14.75 6.41 -7.90
N LEU A 27 -13.41 6.35 -7.90
CA LEU A 27 -12.58 7.16 -8.77
C LEU A 27 -12.58 6.60 -10.20
N PRO A 28 -12.80 7.42 -11.24
CA PRO A 28 -12.68 6.95 -12.62
C PRO A 28 -11.26 6.46 -12.94
N ALA A 29 -11.14 5.58 -13.93
CA ALA A 29 -9.86 4.96 -14.28
C ALA A 29 -8.78 5.98 -14.67
N GLU A 30 -9.13 7.00 -15.46
CA GLU A 30 -8.15 8.00 -15.92
C GLU A 30 -7.43 8.71 -14.75
N PRO A 31 -8.12 9.35 -13.78
CA PRO A 31 -7.44 9.98 -12.65
C PRO A 31 -6.74 8.97 -11.72
N TYR A 32 -7.20 7.72 -11.65
CA TYR A 32 -6.56 6.67 -10.86
C TYR A 32 -5.20 6.24 -11.43
N PHE A 33 -5.11 6.10 -12.76
CA PHE A 33 -3.89 5.70 -13.48
C PHE A 33 -3.05 6.88 -13.99
N ARG A 34 -3.51 8.12 -13.82
CA ARG A 34 -2.79 9.32 -14.29
C ARG A 34 -1.41 9.40 -13.66
N ASP A 35 -0.42 9.67 -14.50
CA ASP A 35 0.93 10.00 -14.04
C ASP A 35 0.98 11.39 -13.40
N LEU A 36 1.16 11.43 -12.08
CA LEU A 36 1.25 12.67 -11.31
C LEU A 36 2.70 13.14 -11.08
N LYS A 37 3.69 12.49 -11.72
CA LYS A 37 5.13 12.78 -11.54
C LYS A 37 5.58 12.75 -10.08
N SER A 38 4.91 11.93 -9.27
CA SER A 38 5.28 11.65 -7.88
C SER A 38 6.31 10.52 -7.81
N SER A 39 6.87 10.27 -6.62
CA SER A 39 7.87 9.20 -6.40
C SER A 39 7.44 7.81 -6.89
N HIS A 40 6.13 7.55 -6.99
CA HIS A 40 5.57 6.29 -7.49
C HIS A 40 4.61 6.50 -8.67
N GLY A 41 4.77 7.59 -9.44
CA GLY A 41 4.03 7.81 -10.67
C GLY A 41 2.53 8.09 -10.51
N GLY A 42 1.98 8.26 -9.30
CA GLY A 42 0.58 8.65 -9.09
C GLY A 42 -0.15 7.83 -8.04
N ILE A 43 -1.49 7.86 -8.06
CA ILE A 43 -2.34 7.19 -7.06
C ILE A 43 -2.13 5.68 -7.11
N HIS A 44 -2.29 5.06 -8.29
CA HIS A 44 -2.15 3.63 -8.45
C HIS A 44 -0.77 3.12 -7.99
N GLY A 45 0.32 3.71 -8.48
CA GLY A 45 1.66 3.27 -8.11
C GLY A 45 1.99 3.48 -6.62
N THR A 46 1.42 4.52 -6.00
CA THR A 46 1.56 4.74 -4.54
C THR A 46 0.86 3.63 -3.75
N LEU A 47 -0.33 3.20 -4.16
CA LEU A 47 -1.05 2.09 -3.51
C LEU A 47 -0.33 0.76 -3.70
N CYS A 48 0.14 0.48 -4.91
CA CYS A 48 0.95 -0.70 -5.19
C CYS A 48 2.23 -0.72 -4.36
N HIS A 49 2.87 0.44 -4.15
CA HIS A 49 4.02 0.56 -3.26
C HIS A 49 3.68 0.24 -1.80
N ILE A 50 2.59 0.80 -1.26
CA ILE A 50 2.16 0.55 0.13
C ILE A 50 1.93 -0.95 0.37
N VAL A 51 1.11 -1.59 -0.47
CA VAL A 51 0.77 -3.02 -0.34
C VAL A 51 2.02 -3.90 -0.48
N TRP A 52 2.88 -3.59 -1.45
CA TRP A 52 4.12 -4.34 -1.64
C TRP A 52 5.06 -4.21 -0.44
N ALA A 53 5.16 -3.02 0.16
CA ALA A 53 5.98 -2.80 1.34
C ALA A 53 5.44 -3.55 2.57
N GLU A 54 4.12 -3.54 2.80
CA GLU A 54 3.49 -4.31 3.88
C GLU A 54 3.81 -5.80 3.77
N GLU A 55 3.66 -6.38 2.57
CA GLU A 55 3.98 -7.79 2.34
C GLU A 55 5.47 -8.09 2.49
N LEU A 56 6.35 -7.24 1.95
CA LEU A 56 7.80 -7.43 2.08
C LEU A 56 8.22 -7.51 3.55
N TRP A 57 7.75 -6.59 4.38
CA TRP A 57 8.11 -6.55 5.80
C TRP A 57 7.49 -7.72 6.57
N LEU A 58 6.25 -8.11 6.26
CA LEU A 58 5.63 -9.30 6.83
C LEU A 58 6.42 -10.56 6.48
N ASN A 59 6.80 -10.75 5.22
CA ASN A 59 7.58 -11.90 4.78
C ASN A 59 8.92 -11.96 5.51
N ARG A 60 9.61 -10.82 5.66
CA ARG A 60 10.86 -10.75 6.43
C ARG A 60 10.68 -11.15 7.89
N TRP A 61 9.61 -10.69 8.54
CA TRP A 61 9.29 -11.08 9.92
C TRP A 61 8.99 -12.58 10.05
N LEU A 62 8.31 -13.16 9.06
CA LEU A 62 7.97 -14.58 9.02
C LEU A 62 9.07 -15.46 8.43
N GLN A 63 10.23 -14.89 8.08
CA GLN A 63 11.34 -15.57 7.39
C GLN A 63 10.90 -16.27 6.08
N GLN A 64 9.96 -15.67 5.36
CA GLN A 64 9.49 -16.11 4.04
C GLN A 64 10.25 -15.40 2.91
N PRO A 65 10.28 -15.95 1.69
CA PRO A 65 10.84 -15.27 0.52
C PRO A 65 10.20 -13.90 0.28
N ASN A 66 10.98 -12.94 -0.22
CA ASN A 66 10.45 -11.65 -0.64
C ASN A 66 9.41 -11.81 -1.78
N PRO A 67 8.47 -10.87 -1.95
CA PRO A 67 7.53 -10.90 -3.06
C PRO A 67 8.24 -11.01 -4.41
N ALA A 68 7.80 -11.95 -5.26
CA ALA A 68 8.40 -12.18 -6.57
C ALA A 68 8.17 -11.02 -7.55
N VAL A 69 7.12 -10.22 -7.32
CA VAL A 69 6.80 -9.07 -8.16
C VAL A 69 7.66 -7.86 -7.73
N PRO A 70 8.27 -7.13 -8.68
CA PRO A 70 9.02 -5.91 -8.36
C PRO A 70 8.16 -4.85 -7.65
N GLN A 71 8.82 -3.99 -6.87
CA GLN A 71 8.16 -2.88 -6.17
C GLN A 71 7.28 -2.06 -7.13
N GLY A 72 6.04 -1.80 -6.72
CA GLY A 72 5.11 -0.96 -7.47
C GLY A 72 4.53 -1.59 -8.73
N MET A 73 4.93 -2.82 -9.10
CA MET A 73 4.41 -3.55 -10.26
C MET A 73 3.39 -4.63 -9.89
N ARG A 74 2.98 -4.71 -8.62
CA ARG A 74 1.97 -5.69 -8.20
C ARG A 74 0.64 -5.39 -8.91
N PRO A 75 0.13 -6.30 -9.74
CA PRO A 75 -1.20 -6.14 -10.31
C PRO A 75 -2.23 -6.19 -9.17
N TRP A 76 -3.22 -5.30 -9.23
CA TRP A 76 -4.41 -5.42 -8.40
C TRP A 76 -5.28 -6.57 -8.95
N PRO A 77 -5.85 -7.45 -8.10
CA PRO A 77 -6.80 -8.47 -8.55
C PRO A 77 -8.11 -7.87 -9.07
#